data_AF-A0A5C7UKH8-F1
#
_entry.id   AF-A0A5C7UKH8-F1
#
_cell.length_a   1.000
_cell.length_b   1.000
_cell.length_c   1.000
_cell.angle_alpha   90.00
_cell.angle_beta   90.00
_cell.angle_gamma   90.00
#
_symmetry.space_group_name_H-M   'P 1'
#
loop_
_entity.id
_entity.type
_entity.pdbx_description
1 polymer ?
#
loop_
_entity_poly.entity_id
_entity_poly.type
_entity_poly.pdbx_seq_one_letter_code
_entity_poly.pdbx_strand_id
1 'polypeptide(L)'
;MDLFSNITTQPQQEEPTTATPETGTTETKDKDGNSVFEKANFDTRKQLNRGSKIITDDMITRDGITIESLEQLGMPIFKYKTQVTLHGIYNGNVDRVGDYRYKYLIHNQNKSIGIKYNAIDYDKKKTIYGYLRDVLGHRTTENSTEFYSDKWSKFTHDKEELLTMYEAAKKDANKINTSLMYGTLRVFLAQIPFMGVTVVTRIDVNAIYQQNVLPFIESVTGRTIAECDQYIADKIAQAQAQKQAEQERQNKLKEEEEERRRPTKEAFIQSMKDAGYICVKGTYGRIPLNKTFITWSWHFDLIKAQYNKMTKEGTQKYPRQTYTWGKVGANIPEEAETIQLSDSGWKKDPKDVITYWIKETDYRQADQEPSKKPANGTLLNAGLKAIQYSDKSILIIANDATRPFTDELRKVGKYGKWFKVNGTNTAGWICSANNETAKAILSQQ
;
A
#
# COMPACT_ATOMS: atom_id res chain seq x y z
N MET A 1 -18.97 -13.13 -28.55
CA MET A 1 -17.53 -12.84 -28.32
C MET A 1 -16.90 -12.24 -29.59
N ASP A 2 -17.61 -11.34 -30.29
CA ASP A 2 -17.17 -10.83 -31.61
C ASP A 2 -17.84 -9.47 -31.96
N LEU A 3 -17.97 -8.57 -30.98
CA LEU A 3 -18.61 -7.25 -31.18
C LEU A 3 -17.62 -6.12 -31.50
N PHE A 4 -16.30 -6.38 -31.54
CA PHE A 4 -15.27 -5.32 -31.63
C PHE A 4 -14.12 -5.60 -32.61
N SER A 5 -14.20 -6.65 -33.43
CA SER A 5 -13.12 -7.05 -34.36
C SER A 5 -12.92 -6.11 -35.56
N ASN A 6 -13.78 -5.10 -35.77
CA ASN A 6 -13.72 -4.21 -36.94
C ASN A 6 -13.38 -2.74 -36.64
N ILE A 7 -12.93 -2.38 -35.42
CA ILE A 7 -12.39 -1.04 -35.14
C ILE A 7 -10.87 -1.12 -35.12
N THR A 8 -10.27 -1.37 -36.28
CA THR A 8 -8.83 -1.18 -36.50
C THR A 8 -8.61 0.32 -36.72
N THR A 9 -8.42 1.09 -35.66
CA THR A 9 -7.84 2.42 -35.79
C THR A 9 -6.34 2.26 -35.98
N GLN A 10 -5.88 2.24 -37.24
CA GLN A 10 -4.52 2.68 -37.53
C GLN A 10 -4.39 4.13 -37.09
N PRO A 11 -3.30 4.53 -36.40
CA PRO A 11 -3.04 5.94 -36.15
C PRO A 11 -2.70 6.60 -37.50
N GLN A 12 -3.66 7.26 -38.13
CA GLN A 12 -3.36 8.25 -39.15
C GLN A 12 -2.64 9.41 -38.47
N GLN A 13 -1.36 9.57 -38.76
CA GLN A 13 -0.64 10.83 -38.56
C GLN A 13 -1.19 11.81 -39.61
N GLU A 14 -2.07 12.71 -39.21
CA GLU A 14 -2.34 13.92 -39.97
C GLU A 14 -1.34 14.99 -39.50
N GLU A 15 -0.62 15.56 -40.46
CA GLU A 15 0.35 16.63 -40.25
C GLU A 15 -0.36 17.91 -39.76
N PRO A 16 0.12 18.56 -38.69
CA PRO A 16 -0.42 19.85 -38.28
C PRO A 16 0.07 20.94 -39.24
N THR A 17 -0.89 21.67 -39.79
CA THR A 17 -0.68 22.88 -40.60
C THR A 17 0.04 23.93 -39.77
N THR A 18 1.19 24.39 -40.25
CA THR A 18 2.03 25.41 -39.61
C THR A 18 1.37 26.78 -39.68
N ALA A 19 1.06 27.35 -38.52
CA ALA A 19 0.89 28.79 -38.35
C ALA A 19 2.04 29.31 -37.48
N THR A 20 2.86 30.19 -38.04
CA THR A 20 3.99 30.83 -37.37
C THR A 20 3.52 32.09 -36.66
N PRO A 21 3.75 32.25 -35.34
CA PRO A 21 3.81 33.57 -34.72
C PRO A 21 5.28 33.98 -34.57
N GLU A 22 5.63 35.10 -35.20
CA GLU A 22 6.86 35.83 -34.92
C GLU A 22 6.76 36.43 -33.51
N THR A 23 7.69 36.10 -32.62
CA THR A 23 8.16 37.01 -31.56
C THR A 23 9.46 36.47 -30.96
N GLY A 24 10.46 37.35 -30.91
CA GLY A 24 11.84 36.99 -30.64
C GLY A 24 12.14 36.61 -29.20
N THR A 25 12.71 35.41 -29.04
CA THR A 25 13.66 35.06 -27.99
C THR A 25 14.75 34.21 -28.63
N THR A 26 16.01 34.43 -28.27
CA THR A 26 17.19 33.71 -28.81
C THR A 26 17.07 32.20 -28.57
N GLU A 27 16.59 31.47 -29.58
CA GLU A 27 16.50 30.01 -29.58
C GLU A 27 17.88 29.38 -29.76
N THR A 28 18.22 28.41 -28.91
CA THR A 28 19.32 27.50 -29.20
C THR A 28 18.90 26.51 -30.26
N LYS A 29 19.62 26.62 -31.37
CA LYS A 29 19.44 25.82 -32.56
C LYS A 29 20.25 24.52 -32.45
N ASP A 30 19.72 23.42 -32.98
CA ASP A 30 20.54 22.27 -33.30
C ASP A 30 21.61 22.65 -34.34
N LYS A 31 22.49 21.71 -34.71
CA LYS A 31 23.55 21.95 -35.71
C LYS A 31 23.04 22.45 -37.07
N ASP A 32 21.75 22.33 -37.35
CA ASP A 32 21.09 22.66 -38.62
C ASP A 32 20.21 23.92 -38.52
N GLY A 33 20.04 24.51 -37.34
CA GLY A 33 19.33 25.77 -37.18
C GLY A 33 17.96 25.69 -36.48
N ASN A 34 17.56 24.53 -35.98
CA ASN A 34 16.19 24.24 -35.52
C ASN A 34 16.06 24.08 -34.00
N SER A 35 14.88 24.33 -33.42
CA SER A 35 14.62 24.07 -32.00
C SER A 35 14.80 22.58 -31.66
N VAL A 36 15.52 22.28 -30.58
CA VAL A 36 15.89 20.91 -30.15
C VAL A 36 14.68 19.97 -29.96
N PHE A 37 13.47 20.49 -29.81
CA PHE A 37 12.30 19.71 -29.46
C PHE A 37 11.18 19.62 -30.51
N GLU A 38 11.41 19.91 -31.80
CA GLU A 38 10.39 19.82 -32.87
C GLU A 38 9.45 18.61 -32.81
N LYS A 39 8.14 18.82 -32.97
CA LYS A 39 7.09 17.84 -32.63
C LYS A 39 7.11 16.52 -33.42
N ALA A 40 7.65 16.47 -34.63
CA ALA A 40 7.42 15.36 -35.56
C ALA A 40 8.63 14.49 -35.91
N ASN A 41 9.86 14.91 -35.62
CA ASN A 41 11.06 14.20 -36.04
C ASN A 41 11.86 13.67 -34.85
N PHE A 42 12.12 12.37 -34.85
CA PHE A 42 13.08 11.74 -33.94
C PHE A 42 14.40 11.53 -34.65
N ASP A 43 15.49 11.74 -33.93
CA ASP A 43 16.83 11.49 -34.45
C ASP A 43 17.08 10.00 -34.68
N THR A 44 17.85 9.72 -35.72
CA THR A 44 18.47 8.40 -35.87
C THR A 44 19.47 8.18 -34.75
N ARG A 45 19.50 6.96 -34.20
CA ARG A 45 20.40 6.58 -33.10
C ARG A 45 21.85 6.93 -33.44
N LYS A 46 22.49 7.73 -32.59
CA LYS A 46 23.90 8.11 -32.77
C LYS A 46 24.78 7.19 -31.93
N GLN A 47 25.61 6.37 -32.60
CA GLN A 47 26.54 5.48 -31.92
C GLN A 47 27.72 6.25 -31.32
N LEU A 48 28.26 7.21 -32.07
CA LEU A 48 29.40 8.03 -31.64
C LEU A 48 28.94 9.27 -30.87
N ASN A 49 29.71 9.63 -29.84
CA ASN A 49 29.54 10.89 -29.14
C ASN A 49 29.85 12.06 -30.10
N ARG A 50 29.11 13.16 -29.96
CA ARG A 50 29.21 14.35 -30.83
C ARG A 50 29.64 15.59 -30.07
N GLY A 51 29.82 15.50 -28.75
CA GLY A 51 30.36 16.59 -27.95
C GLY A 51 31.55 16.14 -27.12
N SER A 52 32.38 17.11 -26.77
CA SER A 52 33.60 16.95 -25.98
C SER A 52 33.51 17.64 -24.61
N LYS A 53 32.47 18.45 -24.38
CA LYS A 53 32.22 19.13 -23.10
C LYS A 53 31.95 18.09 -22.01
N ILE A 54 32.51 18.32 -20.83
CA ILE A 54 32.27 17.51 -19.63
C ILE A 54 30.89 17.87 -19.08
N ILE A 55 30.09 16.85 -18.77
CA ILE A 55 28.79 17.00 -18.11
C ILE A 55 29.04 16.77 -16.62
N THR A 56 28.75 17.76 -15.79
CA THR A 56 28.83 17.63 -14.32
C THR A 56 27.48 17.28 -13.73
N ASP A 57 27.46 16.67 -12.55
CA ASP A 57 26.23 16.31 -11.85
C ASP A 57 25.36 17.56 -11.64
N ASP A 58 25.94 18.69 -11.22
CA ASP A 58 25.23 19.96 -11.02
C ASP A 58 24.41 20.41 -12.25
N MET A 59 24.91 20.15 -13.48
CA MET A 59 24.21 20.51 -14.73
C MET A 59 22.94 19.69 -14.96
N ILE A 60 22.82 18.54 -14.30
CA ILE A 60 21.74 17.58 -14.49
C ILE A 60 20.98 17.28 -13.20
N THR A 61 21.41 17.78 -12.03
CA THR A 61 20.79 17.50 -10.71
C THR A 61 20.29 18.71 -9.95
N ARG A 62 20.79 19.92 -10.20
CA ARG A 62 20.42 21.10 -9.41
C ARG A 62 19.19 21.75 -10.04
N ASP A 63 18.10 21.85 -9.26
CA ASP A 63 16.82 22.49 -9.60
C ASP A 63 15.90 21.75 -10.58
N GLY A 64 16.23 20.48 -10.89
CA GLY A 64 15.52 19.68 -11.88
C GLY A 64 15.94 20.00 -13.31
N ILE A 65 15.88 19.01 -14.20
CA ILE A 65 16.28 19.20 -15.60
C ILE A 65 15.14 19.95 -16.29
N THR A 66 15.38 21.14 -16.83
CA THR A 66 14.38 21.90 -17.59
C THR A 66 14.79 22.03 -19.04
N ILE A 67 13.83 22.30 -19.93
CA ILE A 67 14.16 22.57 -21.33
C ILE A 67 15.14 23.76 -21.47
N GLU A 68 14.94 24.83 -20.70
CA GLU A 68 15.81 26.01 -20.74
C GLU A 68 17.22 25.69 -20.24
N SER A 69 17.34 24.87 -19.18
CA SER A 69 18.65 24.50 -18.67
C SER A 69 19.42 23.63 -19.66
N LEU A 70 18.73 22.69 -20.34
CA LEU A 70 19.32 21.86 -21.39
C LEU A 70 19.85 22.69 -22.57
N GLU A 71 19.08 23.69 -22.99
CA GLU A 71 19.43 24.62 -24.04
C GLU A 71 20.69 25.44 -23.70
N GLN A 72 20.75 25.96 -22.47
CA GLN A 72 21.89 26.77 -21.99
C GLN A 72 23.22 26.00 -21.91
N LEU A 73 23.20 24.65 -21.88
CA LEU A 73 24.44 23.86 -21.88
C LEU A 73 25.27 24.07 -23.17
N GLY A 74 24.60 24.40 -24.28
CA GLY A 74 25.25 24.56 -25.59
C GLY A 74 25.99 23.29 -26.01
N MET A 75 25.38 22.14 -25.79
CA MET A 75 25.90 20.81 -26.13
C MET A 75 24.97 20.17 -27.16
N PRO A 76 25.46 19.28 -28.04
CA PRO A 76 24.57 18.61 -28.99
C PRO A 76 23.56 17.73 -28.24
N ILE A 77 22.27 17.96 -28.50
CA ILE A 77 21.17 17.17 -27.93
C ILE A 77 20.50 16.42 -29.07
N PHE A 78 20.24 15.12 -28.88
CA PHE A 78 19.52 14.29 -29.83
C PHE A 78 18.24 13.75 -29.20
N LYS A 79 17.15 13.78 -29.97
CA LYS A 79 15.80 13.44 -29.52
C LYS A 79 15.43 12.02 -29.91
N TYR A 80 15.05 11.20 -28.93
CA TYR A 80 14.55 9.84 -29.15
C TYR A 80 13.12 9.70 -28.61
N LYS A 81 12.48 8.56 -28.91
CA LYS A 81 11.08 8.30 -28.57
C LYS A 81 10.77 8.40 -27.07
N THR A 82 11.71 8.02 -26.21
CA THR A 82 11.50 7.93 -24.75
C THR A 82 12.42 8.83 -23.93
N GLN A 83 13.39 9.47 -24.57
CA GLN A 83 14.44 10.25 -23.92
C GLN A 83 15.06 11.25 -24.89
N VAL A 84 15.73 12.25 -24.36
CA VAL A 84 16.78 12.99 -25.09
C VAL A 84 18.15 12.45 -24.71
N THR A 85 19.17 12.69 -25.50
CA THR A 85 20.55 12.35 -25.17
C THR A 85 21.44 13.56 -25.34
N LEU A 86 22.10 13.92 -24.25
CA LEU A 86 23.05 15.01 -24.20
C LEU A 86 24.43 14.45 -24.55
N HIS A 87 24.96 14.86 -25.71
CA HIS A 87 26.27 14.42 -26.19
C HIS A 87 27.37 15.25 -25.54
N GLY A 88 27.90 14.71 -24.46
CA GLY A 88 29.12 15.16 -23.79
C GLY A 88 29.78 14.01 -23.07
N ILE A 89 30.82 14.31 -22.31
CA ILE A 89 31.55 13.32 -21.50
C ILE A 89 30.99 13.36 -20.09
N TYR A 90 30.08 12.44 -19.77
CA TYR A 90 29.63 12.22 -18.40
C TYR A 90 30.45 11.10 -17.77
N ASN A 91 31.18 11.43 -16.69
CA ASN A 91 31.97 10.47 -15.93
C ASN A 91 31.39 10.21 -14.53
N GLY A 92 30.23 10.79 -14.22
CA GLY A 92 29.54 10.61 -12.94
C GLY A 92 28.82 9.27 -12.83
N ASN A 93 28.32 8.97 -11.63
CA ASN A 93 27.45 7.81 -11.43
C ASN A 93 26.03 8.16 -11.85
N VAL A 94 25.37 7.28 -12.62
CA VAL A 94 24.01 7.50 -13.13
C VAL A 94 22.90 7.11 -12.15
N ASP A 95 23.25 6.81 -10.90
CA ASP A 95 22.31 6.09 -10.06
C ASP A 95 21.11 6.93 -9.62
N ARG A 96 21.25 8.26 -9.47
CA ARG A 96 20.14 9.19 -9.12
C ARG A 96 20.43 10.63 -9.57
N VAL A 97 19.38 11.29 -10.03
CA VAL A 97 19.33 12.76 -10.12
C VAL A 97 18.60 13.25 -8.89
N GLY A 98 19.14 14.25 -8.18
CA GLY A 98 18.45 14.94 -7.08
C GLY A 98 17.76 14.04 -6.04
N ASP A 99 16.70 14.56 -5.43
CA ASP A 99 15.78 13.82 -4.54
C ASP A 99 14.78 12.92 -5.31
N TYR A 100 14.99 12.72 -6.62
CA TYR A 100 14.06 11.97 -7.45
C TYR A 100 14.05 10.49 -7.06
N ARG A 101 12.87 9.97 -6.73
CA ARG A 101 12.66 8.58 -6.25
C ARG A 101 12.96 7.50 -7.31
N TYR A 102 13.33 7.87 -8.54
CA TYR A 102 13.39 6.97 -9.69
C TYR A 102 14.60 7.22 -10.62
N LYS A 103 15.05 6.16 -11.33
CA LYS A 103 16.16 6.21 -12.30
C LYS A 103 15.72 6.87 -13.62
N TYR A 104 16.02 8.16 -13.76
CA TYR A 104 15.69 8.96 -14.96
C TYR A 104 16.86 9.22 -15.91
N LEU A 105 18.09 8.96 -15.48
CA LEU A 105 19.29 9.04 -16.32
C LEU A 105 19.75 7.67 -16.77
N ILE A 106 20.35 7.64 -17.97
CA ILE A 106 20.91 6.45 -18.58
C ILE A 106 22.31 6.78 -19.08
N HIS A 107 23.32 6.06 -18.59
CA HIS A 107 24.69 6.24 -19.08
C HIS A 107 24.86 5.40 -20.34
N ASN A 108 25.17 6.07 -21.44
CA ASN A 108 25.41 5.40 -22.70
C ASN A 108 26.87 4.95 -22.80
N GLN A 109 27.12 3.88 -23.55
CA GLN A 109 28.47 3.34 -23.75
C GLN A 109 29.45 4.34 -24.40
N ASN A 110 28.93 5.34 -25.12
CA ASN A 110 29.73 6.40 -25.73
C ASN A 110 29.98 7.60 -24.80
N LYS A 111 29.78 7.43 -23.48
CA LYS A 111 29.93 8.45 -22.43
C LYS A 111 28.92 9.60 -22.45
N SER A 112 27.98 9.60 -23.41
CA SER A 112 26.84 10.53 -23.38
C SER A 112 25.82 10.11 -22.32
N ILE A 113 24.90 11.02 -22.00
CA ILE A 113 23.86 10.75 -21.01
C ILE A 113 22.47 10.87 -21.64
N GLY A 114 21.67 9.81 -21.47
CA GLY A 114 20.26 9.79 -21.80
C GLY A 114 19.44 10.35 -20.64
N ILE A 115 18.51 11.25 -20.94
CA ILE A 115 17.61 11.87 -19.98
C ILE A 115 16.19 11.55 -20.43
N LYS A 116 15.46 10.75 -19.64
CA LYS A 116 14.07 10.42 -19.96
C LYS A 116 13.19 11.67 -19.88
N TYR A 117 12.18 11.75 -20.75
CA TYR A 117 11.28 12.92 -20.78
C TYR A 117 10.59 13.19 -19.45
N ASN A 118 10.26 12.16 -18.67
CA ASN A 118 9.62 12.34 -17.37
C ASN A 118 10.49 13.06 -16.32
N ALA A 119 11.82 13.13 -16.50
CA ALA A 119 12.67 13.99 -15.66
C ALA A 119 12.76 15.44 -16.15
N ILE A 120 12.50 15.68 -17.44
CA ILE A 120 12.52 17.03 -18.01
C ILE A 120 11.27 17.78 -17.53
N ASP A 121 11.43 19.00 -17.08
CA ASP A 121 10.38 19.92 -16.65
C ASP A 121 9.44 19.34 -15.57
N TYR A 122 10.00 18.52 -14.67
CA TYR A 122 9.22 17.78 -13.67
C TYR A 122 8.27 18.67 -12.85
N ASP A 123 8.77 19.78 -12.29
CA ASP A 123 7.95 20.68 -11.46
C ASP A 123 6.89 21.43 -12.28
N LYS A 124 7.20 21.76 -13.55
CA LYS A 124 6.23 22.37 -14.47
C LYS A 124 5.11 21.38 -14.78
N LYS A 125 5.43 20.12 -15.07
CA LYS A 125 4.44 19.05 -15.28
C LYS A 125 3.59 18.81 -14.05
N LYS A 126 4.21 18.77 -12.88
CA LYS A 126 3.50 18.64 -11.60
C LYS A 126 2.52 19.78 -11.38
N THR A 127 2.90 21.00 -11.75
CA THR A 127 2.03 22.18 -11.72
C THR A 127 0.86 22.01 -12.67
N ILE A 128 1.13 21.76 -13.95
CA ILE A 128 0.12 21.57 -15.00
C ILE A 128 -0.88 20.47 -14.59
N TYR A 129 -0.38 19.28 -14.30
CA TYR A 129 -1.22 18.13 -13.97
C TYR A 129 -1.95 18.29 -12.63
N GLY A 130 -1.43 19.12 -11.71
CA GLY A 130 -2.14 19.55 -10.50
C GLY A 130 -3.42 20.29 -10.85
N TYR A 131 -3.33 21.34 -11.68
CA TYR A 131 -4.50 22.07 -12.16
C TYR A 131 -5.48 21.18 -12.92
N LEU A 132 -4.98 20.33 -13.83
CA LEU A 132 -5.87 19.43 -14.59
C LEU A 132 -6.62 18.45 -13.67
N ARG A 133 -5.96 17.93 -12.63
CA ARG A 133 -6.60 17.08 -11.63
C ARG A 133 -7.65 17.86 -10.84
N ASP A 134 -7.28 19.02 -10.32
CA ASP A 134 -8.10 19.72 -9.33
C ASP A 134 -9.30 20.44 -9.98
N VAL A 135 -9.11 20.98 -11.20
CA VAL A 135 -10.13 21.70 -11.99
C VAL A 135 -10.95 20.77 -12.88
N LEU A 136 -10.31 19.88 -13.64
CA LEU A 136 -10.99 19.04 -14.65
C LEU A 136 -11.22 17.60 -14.19
N GLY A 137 -10.75 17.21 -13.01
CA GLY A 137 -10.88 15.84 -12.50
C GLY A 137 -10.00 14.82 -13.23
N HIS A 138 -8.94 15.27 -13.91
CA HIS A 138 -8.01 14.34 -14.56
C HIS A 138 -7.29 13.45 -13.54
N ARG A 139 -6.91 12.26 -13.97
CA ARG A 139 -6.01 11.38 -13.23
C ARG A 139 -4.59 11.57 -13.70
N THR A 140 -3.66 11.76 -12.77
CA THR A 140 -2.22 11.83 -13.07
C THR A 140 -1.57 10.49 -12.78
N THR A 141 -0.79 9.98 -13.73
CA THR A 141 0.08 8.81 -13.55
C THR A 141 1.51 9.29 -13.51
N GLU A 142 2.25 8.93 -12.45
CA GLU A 142 3.65 9.32 -12.28
C GLU A 142 4.44 8.11 -11.75
N ASN A 143 5.44 7.66 -12.52
CA ASN A 143 6.36 6.60 -12.13
C ASN A 143 7.71 6.74 -12.87
N SER A 144 8.60 5.75 -12.74
CA SER A 144 9.93 5.74 -13.37
C SER A 144 9.93 5.69 -14.91
N THR A 145 8.78 5.36 -15.51
CA THR A 145 8.62 5.14 -16.95
C THR A 145 7.69 6.16 -17.62
N GLU A 146 6.75 6.74 -16.88
CA GLU A 146 5.64 7.52 -17.43
C GLU A 146 5.29 8.71 -16.51
N PHE A 147 4.91 9.84 -17.12
CA PHE A 147 4.37 10.99 -16.38
C PHE A 147 3.35 11.78 -17.24
N TYR A 148 2.08 11.40 -17.16
CA TYR A 148 0.99 11.96 -17.98
C TYR A 148 -0.30 12.20 -17.19
N SER A 149 -1.23 12.91 -17.80
CA SER A 149 -2.57 13.20 -17.29
C SER A 149 -3.65 12.65 -18.21
N ASP A 150 -4.58 11.86 -17.67
CA ASP A 150 -5.69 11.26 -18.40
C ASP A 150 -7.04 11.77 -17.89
N LYS A 151 -7.93 12.15 -18.81
CA LYS A 151 -9.36 12.31 -18.55
C LYS A 151 -10.10 11.09 -19.05
N TRP A 152 -10.76 10.40 -18.13
CA TRP A 152 -11.57 9.23 -18.44
C TRP A 152 -13.03 9.66 -18.54
N SER A 153 -13.68 9.28 -19.61
CA SER A 153 -15.11 9.45 -19.76
C SER A 153 -15.87 8.29 -19.08
N LYS A 154 -17.21 8.34 -19.05
CA LYS A 154 -18.00 7.23 -18.51
C LYS A 154 -17.74 5.93 -19.30
N PHE A 155 -17.82 4.80 -18.61
CA PHE A 155 -17.78 3.52 -19.29
C PHE A 155 -19.13 3.23 -19.94
N THR A 156 -19.11 2.63 -21.13
CA THR A 156 -20.31 2.19 -21.82
C THR A 156 -20.05 0.90 -22.60
N HIS A 157 -21.13 0.17 -22.88
CA HIS A 157 -21.16 -0.94 -23.82
C HIS A 157 -21.92 -0.58 -25.10
N ASP A 158 -22.55 0.60 -25.15
CA ASP A 158 -23.24 1.11 -26.33
C ASP A 158 -22.25 1.81 -27.26
N LYS A 159 -22.30 1.41 -28.53
CA LYS A 159 -21.41 1.89 -29.58
C LYS A 159 -21.75 3.32 -30.01
N GLU A 160 -23.03 3.68 -30.05
CA GLU A 160 -23.46 5.02 -30.49
C GLU A 160 -23.11 6.08 -29.44
N GLU A 161 -23.37 5.75 -28.17
CA GLU A 161 -22.93 6.55 -27.03
C GLU A 161 -21.41 6.74 -27.03
N LEU A 162 -20.64 5.66 -27.24
CA LEU A 162 -19.17 5.72 -27.29
C LEU A 162 -18.66 6.63 -28.43
N LEU A 163 -19.26 6.53 -29.62
CA LEU A 163 -18.89 7.37 -30.76
C LEU A 163 -19.18 8.85 -30.47
N THR A 164 -20.33 9.14 -29.88
CA THR A 164 -20.70 10.51 -29.48
C THR A 164 -19.70 11.08 -28.47
N MET A 165 -19.31 10.29 -27.48
CA MET A 165 -18.32 10.68 -26.49
C MET A 165 -16.93 10.88 -27.11
N TYR A 166 -16.56 10.05 -28.09
CA TYR A 166 -15.27 10.14 -28.77
C TYR A 166 -15.16 11.41 -29.61
N GLU A 167 -16.19 11.74 -30.38
CA GLU A 167 -16.24 12.97 -31.17
C GLU A 167 -16.27 14.23 -30.29
N ALA A 168 -17.01 14.20 -29.18
CA ALA A 168 -16.98 15.28 -28.20
C ALA A 168 -15.58 15.48 -27.60
N ALA A 169 -14.91 14.39 -27.19
CA ALA A 169 -13.56 14.45 -26.65
C ALA A 169 -12.53 14.94 -27.68
N LYS A 170 -12.66 14.53 -28.95
CA LYS A 170 -11.84 15.06 -30.06
C LYS A 170 -12.06 16.55 -30.26
N LYS A 171 -13.31 17.00 -30.28
CA LYS A 171 -13.64 18.42 -30.44
C LYS A 171 -13.05 19.26 -29.30
N ASP A 172 -13.10 18.77 -28.07
CA ASP A 172 -12.49 19.45 -26.94
C ASP A 172 -10.96 19.42 -26.99
N ALA A 173 -10.36 18.29 -27.38
CA ALA A 173 -8.91 18.19 -27.57
C ALA A 173 -8.40 19.15 -28.64
N ASN A 174 -9.15 19.35 -29.73
CA ASN A 174 -8.76 20.26 -30.82
C ASN A 174 -8.73 21.74 -30.42
N LYS A 175 -9.38 22.13 -29.31
CA LYS A 175 -9.31 23.50 -28.78
C LYS A 175 -8.03 23.77 -27.99
N ILE A 176 -7.33 22.71 -27.58
CA ILE A 176 -6.12 22.81 -26.77
C ILE A 176 -4.97 23.27 -27.67
N ASN A 177 -4.35 24.38 -27.30
CA ASN A 177 -3.19 24.92 -27.98
C ASN A 177 -1.96 24.07 -27.66
N THR A 178 -1.78 23.01 -28.43
CA THR A 178 -0.63 22.11 -28.26
C THR A 178 0.69 22.77 -28.65
N SER A 179 0.72 23.91 -29.37
CA SER A 179 1.98 24.56 -29.78
C SER A 179 2.82 25.04 -28.58
N LEU A 180 2.16 25.21 -27.43
CA LEU A 180 2.78 25.62 -26.17
C LEU A 180 3.65 24.53 -25.53
N MET A 181 3.50 23.27 -25.92
CA MET A 181 4.24 22.14 -25.35
C MET A 181 4.89 21.26 -26.42
N TYR A 182 5.96 20.58 -26.01
CA TYR A 182 6.48 19.41 -26.70
C TYR A 182 5.94 18.18 -26.02
N GLY A 183 5.22 17.33 -26.75
CA GLY A 183 4.47 16.24 -26.12
C GLY A 183 3.42 15.68 -27.04
N THR A 184 2.49 14.93 -26.47
CA THR A 184 1.38 14.35 -27.21
C THR A 184 0.06 14.63 -26.51
N LEU A 185 -0.93 15.04 -27.30
CA LEU A 185 -2.34 15.07 -26.92
C LEU A 185 -3.03 14.01 -27.77
N ARG A 186 -3.70 13.04 -27.14
CA ARG A 186 -4.35 11.94 -27.86
C ARG A 186 -5.71 11.64 -27.26
N VAL A 187 -6.66 11.31 -28.14
CA VAL A 187 -7.97 10.78 -27.76
C VAL A 187 -8.06 9.36 -28.31
N PHE A 188 -8.24 8.38 -27.44
CA PHE A 188 -8.29 6.96 -27.81
C PHE A 188 -9.33 6.21 -26.98
N LEU A 189 -9.70 5.03 -27.47
CA LEU A 189 -10.59 4.11 -26.77
C LEU A 189 -9.78 3.20 -25.86
N ALA A 190 -10.20 3.07 -24.61
CA ALA A 190 -9.66 2.11 -23.67
C ALA A 190 -10.74 1.09 -23.30
N GLN A 191 -10.40 -0.20 -23.36
CA GLN A 191 -11.27 -1.27 -22.93
C GLN A 191 -10.76 -1.85 -21.62
N ILE A 192 -11.62 -1.90 -20.61
CA ILE A 192 -11.33 -2.56 -19.34
C ILE A 192 -12.22 -3.80 -19.22
N PRO A 193 -11.65 -4.99 -18.94
CA PRO A 193 -12.45 -6.18 -18.68
C PRO A 193 -13.54 -5.92 -17.64
N PHE A 194 -14.76 -6.37 -17.93
CA PHE A 194 -15.95 -6.24 -17.06
C PHE A 194 -16.50 -4.82 -16.83
N MET A 195 -15.75 -3.76 -17.13
CA MET A 195 -16.24 -2.38 -17.01
C MET A 195 -16.73 -1.78 -18.33
N GLY A 196 -16.34 -2.35 -19.48
CA GLY A 196 -16.75 -1.86 -20.80
C GLY A 196 -15.67 -1.04 -21.50
N VAL A 197 -16.10 -0.18 -22.43
CA VAL A 197 -15.22 0.70 -23.21
C VAL A 197 -15.42 2.15 -22.78
N THR A 198 -14.36 2.93 -22.79
CA THR A 198 -14.39 4.37 -22.47
C THR A 198 -13.49 5.14 -23.42
N VAL A 199 -13.77 6.42 -23.57
CA VAL A 199 -12.90 7.39 -24.23
C VAL A 199 -11.93 7.98 -23.21
N VAL A 200 -10.65 8.01 -23.57
CA VAL A 200 -9.57 8.62 -22.77
C VAL A 200 -8.92 9.74 -23.56
N THR A 201 -8.87 10.93 -22.95
CA THR A 201 -8.04 12.05 -23.43
C THR A 201 -6.76 12.09 -22.62
N ARG A 202 -5.62 11.83 -23.26
CA ARG A 202 -4.29 11.83 -22.63
C ARG A 202 -3.49 13.05 -23.03
N ILE A 203 -2.93 13.72 -22.03
CA ILE A 203 -1.94 14.79 -22.17
C ILE A 203 -0.61 14.27 -21.60
N ASP A 204 0.38 14.15 -22.47
CA ASP A 204 1.73 13.71 -22.15
C ASP A 204 2.72 14.81 -22.55
N VAL A 205 3.09 15.65 -21.58
CA VAL A 205 4.06 16.73 -21.76
C VAL A 205 5.45 16.11 -21.67
N ASN A 206 6.22 16.19 -22.76
CA ASN A 206 7.64 15.80 -22.78
C ASN A 206 8.54 16.95 -22.30
N ALA A 207 8.27 18.17 -22.76
CA ALA A 207 8.96 19.40 -22.34
C ALA A 207 8.07 20.62 -22.56
N ILE A 208 8.28 21.69 -21.78
CA ILE A 208 7.53 22.95 -21.87
C ILE A 208 8.33 24.13 -21.32
N TYR A 209 8.38 25.23 -22.08
CA TYR A 209 8.99 26.48 -21.61
C TYR A 209 8.20 27.06 -20.44
N GLN A 210 8.90 27.66 -19.48
CA GLN A 210 8.31 28.24 -18.28
C GLN A 210 7.22 29.27 -18.61
N GLN A 211 7.45 30.12 -19.61
CA GLN A 211 6.49 31.13 -20.05
C GLN A 211 5.19 30.53 -20.64
N ASN A 212 5.24 29.29 -21.11
CA ASN A 212 4.10 28.60 -21.72
C ASN A 212 3.28 27.78 -20.72
N VAL A 213 3.76 27.61 -19.48
CA VAL A 213 3.10 26.76 -18.46
C VAL A 213 1.69 27.25 -18.16
N LEU A 214 1.54 28.52 -17.80
CA LEU A 214 0.23 29.09 -17.47
C LEU A 214 -0.69 29.19 -18.70
N PRO A 215 -0.24 29.72 -19.85
CA PRO A 215 -1.05 29.71 -21.08
C PRO A 215 -1.53 28.32 -21.49
N PHE A 216 -0.71 27.28 -21.27
CA PHE A 216 -1.11 25.91 -21.57
C PHE A 216 -2.21 25.42 -20.62
N ILE A 217 -2.09 25.70 -19.33
CA ILE A 217 -3.14 25.39 -18.35
C ILE A 217 -4.45 26.08 -18.73
N GLU A 218 -4.40 27.37 -19.05
CA GLU A 218 -5.59 28.13 -19.45
C GLU A 218 -6.22 27.57 -20.72
N SER A 219 -5.40 27.19 -21.70
CA SER A 219 -5.87 26.58 -22.94
C SER A 219 -6.54 25.22 -22.73
N VAL A 220 -6.05 24.40 -21.80
CA VAL A 220 -6.65 23.09 -21.49
C VAL A 220 -7.93 23.22 -20.65
N THR A 221 -7.91 24.12 -19.67
CA THR A 221 -9.03 24.30 -18.72
C THR A 221 -10.15 25.19 -19.27
N GLY A 222 -9.84 26.04 -20.25
CA GLY A 222 -10.77 27.07 -20.74
C GLY A 222 -11.04 28.17 -19.71
N ARG A 223 -10.15 28.33 -18.72
CA ARG A 223 -10.27 29.28 -17.60
C ARG A 223 -8.94 30.00 -17.42
N THR A 224 -8.99 31.23 -16.93
CA THR A 224 -7.79 31.92 -16.46
C THR A 224 -7.21 31.22 -15.23
N ILE A 225 -5.93 31.44 -14.93
CA ILE A 225 -5.32 30.91 -13.70
C ILE A 225 -6.05 31.40 -12.44
N ALA A 226 -6.48 32.67 -12.40
CA ALA A 226 -7.23 33.20 -11.27
C ALA A 226 -8.58 32.49 -11.04
N GLU A 227 -9.30 32.17 -12.13
CA GLU A 227 -10.54 31.38 -12.05
C GLU A 227 -10.29 29.93 -11.64
N CYS A 228 -9.16 29.35 -12.05
CA CYS A 228 -8.74 28.03 -11.60
C CYS A 228 -8.48 28.02 -10.09
N ASP A 229 -7.71 28.99 -9.60
CA ASP A 229 -7.36 29.12 -8.18
C ASP A 229 -8.60 29.32 -7.31
N GLN A 230 -9.51 30.20 -7.74
CA GLN A 230 -10.78 30.41 -7.05
C GLN A 230 -11.60 29.12 -7.00
N TYR A 231 -11.72 28.39 -8.12
CA TYR A 231 -12.44 27.12 -8.16
C TYR A 231 -11.84 26.07 -7.21
N ILE A 232 -10.50 25.98 -7.15
CA ILE A 232 -9.80 25.07 -6.25
C ILE A 232 -10.03 25.48 -4.79
N ALA A 233 -9.94 26.77 -4.47
CA ALA A 233 -10.18 27.29 -3.13
C ALA A 233 -11.61 27.00 -2.65
N ASP A 234 -12.62 27.25 -3.50
CA ASP A 234 -14.03 26.98 -3.20
C ASP A 234 -14.28 25.49 -2.94
N LYS A 235 -13.69 24.62 -3.76
CA LYS A 235 -13.79 23.17 -3.60
C LYS A 235 -13.16 22.69 -2.29
N ILE A 236 -12.00 23.25 -1.91
CA ILE A 236 -11.34 22.96 -0.63
C ILE A 236 -12.20 23.44 0.54
N ALA A 237 -12.75 24.66 0.47
CA ALA A 237 -13.60 25.22 1.51
C ALA A 237 -14.88 24.39 1.71
N GLN A 238 -15.55 23.98 0.62
CA GLN A 238 -16.72 23.11 0.67
C GLN A 238 -16.40 21.74 1.29
N ALA A 239 -15.29 21.11 0.89
CA ALA A 239 -14.87 19.83 1.45
C ALA A 239 -14.53 19.93 2.95
N GLN A 240 -13.91 21.04 3.38
CA GLN A 240 -13.63 21.29 4.79
C GLN A 240 -14.92 21.52 5.61
N ALA A 241 -15.86 22.32 5.10
CA ALA A 241 -17.14 22.54 5.75
C ALA A 241 -17.95 21.24 5.89
N GLN A 242 -18.00 20.40 4.85
CA GLN A 242 -18.64 19.09 4.92
C GLN A 242 -17.98 18.16 5.95
N LYS A 243 -16.64 18.15 6.01
CA LYS A 243 -15.90 17.35 6.99
C LYS A 243 -16.17 17.81 8.42
N GLN A 244 -16.24 19.12 8.65
CA GLN A 244 -16.58 19.68 9.96
C GLN A 244 -18.02 19.33 10.36
N ALA A 245 -19.00 19.52 9.46
CA ALA A 245 -20.38 19.16 9.70
C ALA A 245 -20.56 17.65 9.99
N GLU A 246 -19.85 16.79 9.26
CA GLU A 246 -19.83 15.35 9.53
C GLU A 246 -19.22 15.04 10.90
N GLN A 247 -18.10 15.68 11.24
CA GLN A 247 -17.45 15.48 12.53
C GLN A 247 -18.34 15.93 13.70
N GLU A 248 -19.05 17.06 13.55
CA GLU A 248 -20.05 17.51 14.53
C GLU A 248 -21.21 16.53 14.66
N ARG A 249 -21.74 16.02 13.54
CA ARG A 249 -22.78 14.99 13.54
C ARG A 249 -22.32 13.73 14.27
N GLN A 250 -21.10 13.26 13.98
CA GLN A 250 -20.51 12.10 14.64
C GLN A 250 -20.28 12.34 16.15
N ASN A 251 -19.88 13.54 16.54
CA ASN A 251 -19.72 13.89 17.95
C ASN A 251 -21.08 13.92 18.68
N LYS A 252 -22.11 14.52 18.09
CA LYS A 252 -23.48 14.52 18.65
C LYS A 252 -24.01 13.11 18.82
N LEU A 253 -23.86 12.26 17.80
CA LEU A 253 -24.27 10.85 17.88
C LEU A 253 -23.53 10.09 19.00
N LYS A 254 -22.24 10.36 19.19
CA LYS A 254 -21.46 9.78 20.29
C LYS A 254 -21.94 10.27 21.65
N GLU A 255 -22.20 11.58 21.79
CA GLU A 255 -22.73 12.16 23.02
C GLU A 255 -24.10 11.56 23.36
N GLU A 256 -25.04 11.53 22.42
CA GLU A 256 -26.36 10.90 22.58
C GLU A 256 -26.26 9.41 22.93
N GLU A 257 -25.33 8.68 22.30
CA GLU A 257 -25.09 7.27 22.61
C GLU A 257 -24.50 7.10 24.02
N GLU A 258 -23.59 7.97 24.45
CA GLU A 258 -23.06 8.01 25.81
C GLU A 258 -24.14 8.37 26.84
N GLU A 259 -25.04 9.32 26.55
CA GLU A 259 -26.18 9.66 27.39
C GLU A 259 -27.14 8.48 27.54
N ARG A 260 -27.51 7.84 26.44
CA ARG A 260 -28.37 6.65 26.43
C ARG A 260 -27.76 5.49 27.22
N ARG A 261 -26.42 5.35 27.16
CA ARG A 261 -25.69 4.30 27.86
C ARG A 261 -25.41 4.59 29.33
N ARG A 262 -25.46 5.85 29.74
CA ARG A 262 -25.20 6.31 31.12
C ARG A 262 -25.99 5.55 32.18
N PRO A 263 -27.33 5.40 32.11
CA PRO A 263 -28.09 4.69 33.14
C PRO A 263 -27.72 3.21 33.22
N THR A 264 -27.54 2.54 32.07
CA THR A 264 -27.13 1.13 32.02
C THR A 264 -25.73 0.93 32.61
N LYS A 265 -24.81 1.85 32.30
CA LYS A 265 -23.46 1.84 32.86
C LYS A 265 -23.49 2.05 34.37
N GLU A 266 -24.26 3.02 34.86
CA GLU A 266 -24.42 3.30 36.30
C GLU A 266 -25.06 2.13 37.05
N ALA A 267 -26.12 1.52 36.49
CA ALA A 267 -26.75 0.33 37.05
C ALA A 267 -25.78 -0.85 37.16
N PHE A 268 -24.97 -1.08 36.12
CA PHE A 268 -23.91 -2.08 36.15
C PHE A 268 -22.85 -1.78 37.22
N ILE A 269 -22.36 -0.55 37.28
CA ILE A 269 -21.41 -0.09 38.30
C ILE A 269 -21.96 -0.35 39.70
N GLN A 270 -23.25 -0.06 39.93
CA GLN A 270 -23.90 -0.27 41.22
C GLN A 270 -24.06 -1.76 41.54
N SER A 271 -24.54 -2.59 40.59
CA SER A 271 -24.66 -4.05 40.80
C SER A 271 -23.32 -4.71 41.13
N MET A 272 -22.23 -4.22 40.52
CA MET A 272 -20.88 -4.70 40.82
C MET A 272 -20.45 -4.34 42.25
N LYS A 273 -20.73 -3.11 42.71
CA LYS A 273 -20.45 -2.70 44.09
C LYS A 273 -21.26 -3.51 45.09
N ASP A 274 -22.55 -3.70 44.84
CA ASP A 274 -23.46 -4.46 45.71
C ASP A 274 -23.02 -5.93 45.83
N ALA A 275 -22.50 -6.50 44.74
CA ALA A 275 -21.91 -7.83 44.74
C ALA A 275 -20.51 -7.91 45.39
N GLY A 276 -19.99 -6.82 45.95
CA GLY A 276 -18.71 -6.75 46.66
C GLY A 276 -17.48 -6.64 45.75
N TYR A 277 -17.64 -6.21 44.49
CA TYR A 277 -16.50 -5.93 43.61
C TYR A 277 -15.97 -4.51 43.83
N ILE A 278 -14.65 -4.38 43.74
CA ILE A 278 -13.95 -3.10 43.85
C ILE A 278 -13.55 -2.63 42.45
N CYS A 279 -13.87 -1.38 42.14
CA CYS A 279 -13.43 -0.73 40.91
C CYS A 279 -11.95 -0.34 41.01
N VAL A 280 -11.12 -0.87 40.11
CA VAL A 280 -9.70 -0.52 40.04
C VAL A 280 -9.45 0.25 38.75
N LYS A 281 -9.20 1.57 38.88
CA LYS A 281 -8.70 2.39 37.77
C LYS A 281 -7.20 2.16 37.63
N GLY A 282 -6.76 1.40 36.64
CA GLY A 282 -5.33 1.20 36.42
C GLY A 282 -4.98 0.42 35.15
N THR A 283 -3.84 0.75 34.57
CA THR A 283 -3.17 0.01 33.49
C THR A 283 -2.61 -1.31 34.02
N TYR A 284 -3.32 -2.44 33.84
CA TYR A 284 -2.90 -3.87 33.90
C TYR A 284 -1.80 -4.37 34.88
N GLY A 285 -1.21 -3.54 35.75
CA GLY A 285 0.15 -3.75 36.27
C GLY A 285 0.29 -3.63 37.78
N ARG A 286 -0.80 -3.47 38.52
CA ARG A 286 -0.80 -3.47 40.00
C ARG A 286 -1.90 -4.34 40.60
N ILE A 287 -2.12 -5.52 40.00
CA ILE A 287 -2.98 -6.53 40.61
C ILE A 287 -2.08 -7.46 41.45
N PRO A 288 -2.41 -7.74 42.73
CA PRO A 288 -1.56 -8.58 43.59
C PRO A 288 -1.29 -9.96 42.98
N LEU A 289 -0.03 -10.38 42.98
CA LEU A 289 0.38 -11.72 42.58
C LEU A 289 -0.25 -12.77 43.51
N ASN A 290 -0.57 -13.96 42.96
CA ASN A 290 -1.19 -15.10 43.66
C ASN A 290 -2.65 -14.92 44.10
N LYS A 291 -3.35 -13.90 43.57
CA LYS A 291 -4.80 -13.78 43.74
C LYS A 291 -5.55 -14.19 42.48
N THR A 292 -6.69 -14.85 42.68
CA THR A 292 -7.67 -15.09 41.63
C THR A 292 -8.65 -13.93 41.62
N PHE A 293 -8.93 -13.38 40.44
CA PHE A 293 -9.88 -12.30 40.31
C PHE A 293 -10.70 -12.44 39.03
N ILE A 294 -11.97 -12.11 39.14
CA ILE A 294 -12.85 -11.92 37.98
C ILE A 294 -12.73 -10.45 37.61
N THR A 295 -12.41 -10.15 36.35
CA THR A 295 -12.51 -8.80 35.81
C THR A 295 -13.75 -8.68 34.96
N TRP A 296 -14.50 -7.61 35.15
CA TRP A 296 -15.58 -7.26 34.24
C TRP A 296 -15.20 -6.01 33.45
N SER A 297 -15.39 -6.07 32.15
CA SER A 297 -15.21 -4.92 31.25
C SER A 297 -16.50 -4.69 30.48
N TRP A 298 -16.95 -3.43 30.44
CA TRP A 298 -18.09 -3.02 29.64
C TRP A 298 -17.61 -2.62 28.25
N HIS A 299 -18.23 -3.19 27.21
CA HIS A 299 -17.83 -2.96 25.83
C HIS A 299 -19.06 -2.98 24.93
N PHE A 300 -19.42 -1.84 24.33
CA PHE A 300 -20.56 -1.69 23.39
C PHE A 300 -21.84 -2.43 23.84
N ASP A 301 -22.36 -2.10 25.03
CA ASP A 301 -23.58 -2.69 25.63
C ASP A 301 -23.50 -4.18 26.00
N LEU A 302 -22.32 -4.80 25.84
CA LEU A 302 -22.02 -6.13 26.35
C LEU A 302 -21.22 -6.02 27.65
N ILE A 303 -21.63 -6.83 28.62
CA ILE A 303 -20.83 -7.07 29.81
C ILE A 303 -19.95 -8.28 29.49
N LYS A 304 -18.64 -8.05 29.45
CA LYS A 304 -17.67 -9.12 29.30
C LYS A 304 -17.15 -9.52 30.67
N ALA A 305 -17.42 -10.75 31.07
CA ALA A 305 -16.75 -11.38 32.19
C ALA A 305 -15.45 -12.00 31.69
N GLN A 306 -14.34 -11.64 32.31
CA GLN A 306 -13.05 -12.27 32.04
C GLN A 306 -12.50 -12.81 33.35
N TYR A 307 -12.34 -14.13 33.41
CA TYR A 307 -11.70 -14.79 34.52
C TYR A 307 -10.19 -14.77 34.31
N ASN A 308 -9.44 -14.19 35.25
CA ASN A 308 -8.00 -14.13 35.21
C ASN A 308 -7.42 -14.83 36.44
N LYS A 309 -6.69 -15.91 36.22
CA LYS A 309 -5.91 -16.59 37.27
C LYS A 309 -4.43 -16.27 37.04
N MET A 310 -3.85 -15.43 37.89
CA MET A 310 -2.40 -15.17 37.85
C MET A 310 -1.64 -16.15 38.74
N THR A 311 -1.19 -17.25 38.15
CA THR A 311 -0.35 -18.26 38.81
C THR A 311 1.14 -17.89 38.70
N LYS A 312 1.63 -17.16 39.71
CA LYS A 312 3.01 -16.99 40.20
C LYS A 312 4.20 -16.66 39.25
N GLU A 313 5.08 -15.85 39.82
CA GLU A 313 6.46 -15.43 39.49
C GLU A 313 7.15 -16.10 38.30
N GLY A 314 7.45 -15.28 37.27
CA GLY A 314 8.41 -15.63 36.23
C GLY A 314 7.91 -15.36 34.82
N THR A 315 8.19 -14.16 34.31
CA THR A 315 8.30 -13.79 32.88
C THR A 315 7.27 -14.34 31.87
N GLN A 316 6.10 -14.82 32.30
CA GLN A 316 5.05 -15.21 31.37
C GLN A 316 4.31 -13.94 30.96
N LYS A 317 4.56 -13.52 29.73
CA LYS A 317 4.13 -12.21 29.20
C LYS A 317 2.61 -12.01 29.22
N TYR A 318 1.81 -13.08 29.35
CA TYR A 318 0.34 -13.03 29.46
C TYR A 318 -0.24 -14.21 30.28
N PRO A 319 -1.18 -13.98 31.22
CA PRO A 319 -1.88 -15.05 31.96
C PRO A 319 -2.81 -15.87 31.04
N ARG A 320 -3.14 -17.12 31.42
CA ARG A 320 -4.23 -17.88 30.77
C ARG A 320 -5.56 -17.16 31.05
N GLN A 321 -6.31 -16.85 30.00
CA GLN A 321 -7.57 -16.09 30.06
C GLN A 321 -8.72 -16.99 29.64
N THR A 322 -9.81 -16.97 30.41
CA THR A 322 -11.09 -17.62 30.04
C THR A 322 -12.17 -16.55 29.96
N TYR A 323 -13.03 -16.64 28.94
CA TYR A 323 -13.97 -15.60 28.57
C TYR A 323 -15.40 -16.11 28.61
N THR A 324 -16.30 -15.35 29.24
CA THR A 324 -17.74 -15.60 29.18
C THR A 324 -18.45 -14.29 28.83
N TRP A 325 -19.31 -14.33 27.82
CA TRP A 325 -20.07 -13.18 27.33
C TRP A 325 -21.51 -13.24 27.81
N GLY A 326 -22.04 -12.12 28.33
CA GLY A 326 -23.44 -12.00 28.73
C GLY A 326 -24.04 -10.65 28.34
N LYS A 327 -25.36 -10.63 28.09
CA LYS A 327 -26.12 -9.38 27.91
C LYS A 327 -26.52 -8.81 29.28
N VAL A 328 -26.54 -7.48 29.40
CA VAL A 328 -27.03 -6.78 30.59
C VAL A 328 -28.47 -7.22 30.89
N GLY A 329 -28.75 -7.67 32.11
CA GLY A 329 -30.10 -8.05 32.56
C GLY A 329 -30.46 -9.54 32.46
N ALA A 330 -29.58 -10.40 31.97
CA ALA A 330 -29.73 -11.85 32.19
C ALA A 330 -29.28 -12.18 33.63
N ASN A 331 -30.05 -13.01 34.36
CA ASN A 331 -29.60 -13.60 35.62
C ASN A 331 -28.22 -14.22 35.37
N ILE A 332 -27.20 -13.65 36.00
CA ILE A 332 -25.83 -14.15 35.92
C ILE A 332 -25.82 -15.45 36.74
N PRO A 333 -25.57 -16.62 36.15
CA PRO A 333 -25.53 -17.86 36.92
C PRO A 333 -24.44 -17.73 37.98
N GLU A 334 -24.76 -18.11 39.22
CA GLU A 334 -23.80 -18.19 40.34
C GLU A 334 -22.63 -19.14 40.00
N GLU A 335 -22.87 -20.05 39.05
CA GLU A 335 -21.91 -20.98 38.46
C GLU A 335 -21.70 -20.64 36.98
N ALA A 336 -20.77 -19.71 36.69
CA ALA A 336 -20.40 -19.45 35.30
C ALA A 336 -19.60 -20.65 34.76
N GLU A 337 -20.26 -21.48 33.94
CA GLU A 337 -19.60 -22.57 33.21
C GLU A 337 -18.48 -22.05 32.30
N THR A 338 -17.42 -22.86 32.23
CA THR A 338 -16.17 -22.55 31.55
C THR A 338 -16.36 -22.77 30.05
N ILE A 339 -16.50 -21.71 29.25
CA ILE A 339 -16.50 -21.84 27.79
C ILE A 339 -15.05 -21.75 27.29
N GLN A 340 -14.57 -22.83 26.66
CA GLN A 340 -13.33 -22.78 25.87
C GLN A 340 -13.64 -22.23 24.48
N LEU A 341 -12.98 -21.15 24.08
CA LEU A 341 -12.97 -20.67 22.71
C LEU A 341 -11.60 -20.88 22.08
N SER A 342 -11.63 -21.34 20.83
CA SER A 342 -10.50 -21.51 19.93
C SER A 342 -10.00 -20.17 19.38
N ASP A 343 -8.72 -20.18 19.00
CA ASP A 343 -7.91 -19.03 18.58
C ASP A 343 -8.59 -18.09 17.57
N SER A 344 -8.86 -16.85 17.99
CA SER A 344 -8.94 -15.72 17.07
C SER A 344 -8.28 -14.49 17.70
N GLY A 345 -7.26 -13.98 17.01
CA GLY A 345 -6.40 -12.90 17.47
C GLY A 345 -7.11 -11.55 17.52
N TRP A 346 -6.89 -10.80 18.61
CA TRP A 346 -7.35 -9.43 18.76
C TRP A 346 -6.24 -8.43 18.42
N LYS A 347 -6.59 -7.39 17.66
CA LYS A 347 -5.82 -6.16 17.52
C LYS A 347 -6.13 -5.22 18.69
N LYS A 348 -5.09 -4.53 19.16
CA LYS A 348 -5.09 -3.61 20.30
C LYS A 348 -5.63 -2.24 19.85
N ASP A 349 -6.77 -1.80 20.38
CA ASP A 349 -7.15 -0.38 20.31
C ASP A 349 -6.60 0.35 21.56
N PRO A 350 -5.72 1.36 21.45
CA PRO A 350 -4.96 1.87 22.59
C PRO A 350 -5.70 2.84 23.52
N LYS A 351 -6.99 3.15 23.30
CA LYS A 351 -7.62 4.34 23.91
C LYS A 351 -8.79 4.12 24.87
N ASP A 352 -9.27 2.90 25.05
CA ASP A 352 -10.28 2.66 26.08
C ASP A 352 -9.61 2.46 27.44
N VAL A 353 -9.90 3.37 28.37
CA VAL A 353 -9.65 3.16 29.78
C VAL A 353 -10.57 2.04 30.24
N ILE A 354 -10.10 0.80 30.09
CA ILE A 354 -10.82 -0.38 30.55
C ILE A 354 -10.93 -0.26 32.07
N THR A 355 -12.15 -0.10 32.56
CA THR A 355 -12.44 -0.12 34.00
C THR A 355 -12.56 -1.58 34.41
N TYR A 356 -11.71 -2.03 35.34
CA TYR A 356 -11.74 -3.40 35.86
C TYR A 356 -12.49 -3.43 37.18
N TRP A 357 -13.42 -4.37 37.30
CA TRP A 357 -14.09 -4.69 38.57
C TRP A 357 -13.53 -6.00 39.10
N ILE A 358 -12.96 -5.99 40.30
CA ILE A 358 -12.25 -7.14 40.89
C ILE A 358 -12.97 -7.58 42.17
N LYS A 359 -13.25 -8.88 42.28
CA LYS A 359 -13.66 -9.55 43.54
C LYS A 359 -12.71 -10.72 43.76
N GLU A 360 -12.16 -10.79 44.97
CA GLU A 360 -11.32 -11.90 45.42
C GLU A 360 -12.21 -13.12 45.67
N THR A 361 -11.83 -14.29 45.15
CA THR A 361 -12.59 -15.53 45.32
C THR A 361 -11.77 -16.61 45.99
N ASP A 362 -12.36 -17.29 46.97
CA ASP A 362 -11.83 -18.50 47.58
C ASP A 362 -12.03 -19.68 46.62
N TYR A 363 -11.10 -19.85 45.69
CA TYR A 363 -11.19 -20.96 44.74
C TYR A 363 -10.80 -22.28 45.41
N ARG A 364 -11.75 -23.23 45.49
CA ARG A 364 -11.46 -24.66 45.67
C ARG A 364 -10.55 -25.12 44.55
N GLN A 365 -9.36 -25.62 44.86
CA GLN A 365 -8.47 -26.23 43.88
C GLN A 365 -9.23 -27.30 43.08
N ALA A 366 -9.60 -27.00 41.83
CA ALA A 366 -9.83 -28.05 40.85
C ALA A 366 -8.53 -28.86 40.74
N ASP A 367 -8.67 -30.17 40.88
CA ASP A 367 -7.58 -31.14 40.90
C ASP A 367 -6.58 -30.84 39.78
N GLN A 368 -5.32 -30.64 40.16
CA GLN A 368 -4.25 -30.49 39.19
C GLN A 368 -4.12 -31.82 38.45
N GLU A 369 -4.52 -31.86 37.18
CA GLU A 369 -4.08 -32.95 36.30
C GLU A 369 -2.54 -32.95 36.28
N PRO A 370 -1.89 -34.07 36.60
CA PRO A 370 -0.45 -34.15 36.66
C PRO A 370 0.13 -33.89 35.27
N SER A 371 1.02 -32.88 35.16
CA SER A 371 1.75 -32.63 33.92
C SER A 371 2.61 -33.85 33.61
N LYS A 372 2.18 -34.68 32.65
CA LYS A 372 2.97 -35.80 32.15
C LYS A 372 4.23 -35.25 31.49
N LYS A 373 5.39 -35.40 32.13
CA LYS A 373 6.69 -35.17 31.48
C LYS A 373 6.83 -36.17 30.32
N PRO A 374 7.28 -35.75 29.12
CA PRO A 374 7.57 -36.70 28.05
C PRO A 374 8.69 -37.65 28.51
N ALA A 375 8.47 -38.95 28.33
CA ALA A 375 9.41 -40.00 28.74
C ALA A 375 10.73 -39.91 27.95
N ASN A 376 11.82 -40.41 28.53
CA ASN A 376 13.12 -40.53 27.88
C ASN A 376 12.96 -41.28 26.54
N GLY A 377 13.31 -40.62 25.43
CA GLY A 377 13.14 -41.18 24.08
C GLY A 377 14.09 -42.34 23.79
N THR A 378 13.62 -43.28 22.97
CA THR A 378 14.39 -44.42 22.47
C THR A 378 15.20 -43.98 21.24
N LEU A 379 16.51 -44.24 21.26
CA LEU A 379 17.37 -44.11 20.08
C LEU A 379 17.03 -45.25 19.11
N LEU A 380 16.76 -44.90 17.86
CA LEU A 380 16.45 -45.85 16.79
C LEU A 380 17.58 -45.82 15.75
N ASN A 381 17.56 -46.79 14.84
CA ASN A 381 18.53 -46.89 13.77
C ASN A 381 18.59 -45.62 12.89
N ALA A 382 19.72 -45.43 12.21
CA ALA A 382 19.96 -44.37 11.23
C ALA A 382 19.91 -42.92 11.75
N GLY A 383 20.07 -42.68 13.06
CA GLY A 383 20.16 -41.32 13.63
C GLY A 383 18.80 -40.66 13.92
N LEU A 384 17.71 -41.44 13.91
CA LEU A 384 16.39 -40.99 14.34
C LEU A 384 16.18 -41.24 15.85
N LYS A 385 15.56 -40.28 16.53
CA LYS A 385 15.15 -40.41 17.94
C LYS A 385 13.64 -40.24 18.06
N ALA A 386 12.95 -41.27 18.53
CA ALA A 386 11.52 -41.22 18.80
C ALA A 386 11.26 -40.91 20.29
N ILE A 387 10.38 -39.93 20.54
CA ILE A 387 9.99 -39.52 21.89
C ILE A 387 8.47 -39.56 21.98
N GLN A 388 7.92 -40.24 22.98
CA GLN A 388 6.50 -40.17 23.25
C GLN A 388 6.15 -38.74 23.68
N TYR A 389 5.42 -38.02 22.83
CA TYR A 389 5.09 -36.61 23.06
C TYR A 389 3.77 -36.44 23.82
N SER A 390 2.83 -37.34 23.58
CA SER A 390 1.57 -37.48 24.34
C SER A 390 1.07 -38.92 24.23
N ASP A 391 0.00 -39.30 24.93
CA ASP A 391 -0.61 -40.64 24.78
C ASP A 391 -1.02 -40.96 23.33
N LYS A 392 -1.19 -39.94 22.47
CA LYS A 392 -1.66 -40.10 21.08
C LYS A 392 -0.59 -39.78 20.04
N SER A 393 0.60 -39.32 20.43
CA SER A 393 1.59 -38.83 19.46
C SER A 393 3.03 -39.13 19.83
N ILE A 394 3.82 -39.36 18.78
CA ILE A 394 5.27 -39.57 18.84
C ILE A 394 5.94 -38.40 18.10
N LEU A 395 6.99 -37.86 18.71
CA LEU A 395 7.89 -36.89 18.10
C LEU A 395 9.12 -37.63 17.57
N ILE A 396 9.36 -37.52 16.27
CA ILE A 396 10.54 -38.07 15.60
C ILE A 396 11.52 -36.91 15.36
N ILE A 397 12.67 -36.97 16.02
CA ILE A 397 13.76 -36.01 15.89
C ILE A 397 14.81 -36.65 14.99
N ALA A 398 15.27 -35.89 14.01
CA ALA A 398 16.21 -36.38 13.02
C ALA A 398 17.47 -35.50 13.04
N ASN A 399 18.65 -36.12 12.97
CA ASN A 399 19.94 -35.42 12.94
C ASN A 399 20.42 -35.20 11.49
N ASP A 400 21.56 -34.56 11.26
CA ASP A 400 22.01 -34.24 9.88
C ASP A 400 22.24 -35.48 8.98
N ALA A 401 22.36 -36.69 9.56
CA ALA A 401 22.47 -37.95 8.82
C ALA A 401 21.12 -38.47 8.27
N THR A 402 19.99 -37.84 8.61
CA THR A 402 18.64 -38.35 8.29
C THR A 402 17.98 -37.71 7.07
N ARG A 403 18.73 -36.96 6.24
CA ARG A 403 18.19 -36.39 4.99
C ARG A 403 17.41 -37.39 4.12
N PRO A 404 17.82 -38.68 4.00
CA PRO A 404 17.10 -39.67 3.18
C PRO A 404 15.63 -39.88 3.60
N PHE A 405 15.28 -39.69 4.88
CA PHE A 405 13.95 -39.99 5.41
C PHE A 405 12.99 -38.78 5.38
N THR A 406 13.44 -37.62 4.90
CA THR A 406 12.66 -36.37 4.95
C THR A 406 11.33 -36.48 4.20
N ASP A 407 11.33 -37.12 3.03
CA ASP A 407 10.13 -37.27 2.20
C ASP A 407 9.16 -38.33 2.74
N GLU A 408 9.67 -39.33 3.45
CA GLU A 408 8.87 -40.36 4.10
C GLU A 408 8.22 -39.81 5.39
N LEU A 409 8.98 -39.05 6.18
CA LEU A 409 8.49 -38.40 7.39
C LEU A 409 7.41 -37.33 7.08
N ARG A 410 7.49 -36.67 5.93
CA ARG A 410 6.42 -35.77 5.44
C ARG A 410 5.10 -36.49 5.17
N LYS A 411 5.13 -37.77 4.78
CA LYS A 411 3.91 -38.53 4.52
C LYS A 411 3.18 -38.95 5.80
N VAL A 412 3.89 -39.03 6.92
CA VAL A 412 3.34 -39.59 8.18
C VAL A 412 3.11 -38.55 9.28
N GLY A 413 3.70 -37.36 9.19
CA GLY A 413 3.63 -36.37 10.25
C GLY A 413 3.83 -34.92 9.80
N LYS A 414 3.48 -33.99 10.70
CA LYS A 414 3.65 -32.55 10.48
C LYS A 414 4.99 -32.10 11.05
N TYR A 415 5.79 -31.42 10.24
CA TYR A 415 7.05 -30.83 10.69
C TYR A 415 6.80 -29.59 11.56
N GLY A 416 7.58 -29.45 12.63
CA GLY A 416 7.57 -28.28 13.51
C GLY A 416 8.97 -27.95 14.01
N LYS A 417 9.26 -26.65 14.19
CA LYS A 417 10.59 -26.15 14.57
C LYS A 417 10.79 -25.93 16.08
N TRP A 418 9.74 -26.09 16.88
CA TRP A 418 9.68 -25.60 18.26
C TRP A 418 9.06 -26.60 19.25
N PHE A 419 9.39 -27.89 19.14
CA PHE A 419 8.95 -28.87 20.15
C PHE A 419 9.85 -28.79 21.38
N LYS A 420 9.27 -28.76 22.58
CA LYS A 420 10.06 -28.77 23.82
C LYS A 420 10.45 -30.20 24.19
N VAL A 421 11.74 -30.49 24.13
CA VAL A 421 12.33 -31.76 24.57
C VAL A 421 13.38 -31.44 25.62
N ASN A 422 13.20 -31.95 26.84
CA ASN A 422 14.08 -31.66 27.98
C ASN A 422 14.36 -30.16 28.19
N GLY A 423 13.33 -29.32 28.02
CA GLY A 423 13.43 -27.87 28.20
C GLY A 423 14.05 -27.09 27.03
N THR A 424 14.58 -27.77 26.01
CA THR A 424 15.16 -27.15 24.81
C THR A 424 14.20 -27.28 23.63
N ASN A 425 14.16 -26.26 22.77
CA ASN A 425 13.39 -26.33 21.52
C ASN A 425 14.14 -27.19 20.50
N THR A 426 13.46 -28.19 19.95
CA THR A 426 14.00 -29.11 18.96
C THR A 426 13.05 -29.22 17.78
N ALA A 427 13.60 -29.24 16.58
CA ALA A 427 12.83 -29.46 15.36
C ALA A 427 12.60 -30.97 15.12
N GLY A 428 11.43 -31.32 14.58
CA GLY A 428 11.10 -32.71 14.31
C GLY A 428 9.74 -32.86 13.63
N TRP A 429 9.31 -34.11 13.46
CA TRP A 429 8.00 -34.47 12.93
C TRP A 429 7.15 -35.06 14.03
N ILE A 430 5.92 -34.55 14.19
CA ILE A 430 4.93 -35.14 15.09
C ILE A 430 3.94 -35.98 14.27
N CYS A 431 3.76 -37.22 14.68
CA CYS A 431 2.82 -38.15 14.06
C CYS A 431 1.98 -38.87 15.13
N SER A 432 0.89 -39.50 14.70
CA SER A 432 0.07 -40.34 15.58
C SER A 432 0.89 -41.54 16.09
N ALA A 433 0.74 -41.89 17.37
CA ALA A 433 1.39 -43.06 17.96
C ALA A 433 0.95 -44.39 17.32
N ASN A 434 -0.24 -44.39 16.71
CA ASN A 434 -0.81 -45.55 16.02
C ASN A 434 -0.54 -45.53 14.50
N ASN A 435 0.32 -44.64 13.99
CA ASN A 435 0.64 -44.59 12.57
C ASN A 435 1.59 -45.75 12.20
N GLU A 436 1.05 -46.79 11.56
CA GLU A 436 1.82 -47.98 11.15
C GLU A 436 2.94 -47.66 10.17
N THR A 437 2.77 -46.67 9.29
CA THR A 437 3.85 -46.22 8.39
C THR A 437 4.99 -45.56 9.17
N ALA A 438 4.67 -44.78 10.21
CA ALA A 438 5.70 -44.23 11.10
C ALA A 438 6.43 -45.34 11.86
N LYS A 439 5.72 -46.35 12.38
CA LYS A 439 6.35 -47.53 13.00
C LYS A 439 7.24 -48.29 12.03
N ALA A 440 6.80 -48.45 10.77
CA ALA A 440 7.57 -49.10 9.72
C ALA A 440 8.89 -48.36 9.44
N ILE A 441 8.85 -47.04 9.25
CA ILE A 441 10.05 -46.19 9.07
C ILE A 441 11.01 -46.33 10.26
N LEU A 442 10.47 -46.36 11.49
CA LEU A 442 11.26 -46.51 12.71
C LEU A 442 11.82 -47.93 12.92
N SER A 443 11.32 -48.92 12.15
CA SER A 443 11.70 -50.33 12.24
C SER A 443 12.59 -50.84 11.09
N GLN A 444 12.79 -50.04 10.04
CA GLN A 444 13.68 -50.41 8.93
C GLN A 444 15.14 -50.44 9.43
N GLN A 445 15.76 -51.62 9.34
CA GLN A 445 17.18 -51.86 9.68
C GLN A 445 18.10 -51.48 8.53
#